data_AF-X1SNT8-F1
#
_entry.id   AF-X1SNT8-F1
#
_cell.length_a   1.000
_cell.length_b   1.000
_cell.length_c   1.000
_cell.angle_alpha   90.00
_cell.angle_beta   90.00
_cell.angle_gamma   90.00
#
_symmetry.space_group_name_H-M   'P 1'
#
loop_
_entity.id
_entity.type
_entity.pdbx_description
1 polymer ?
#
loop_
_entity_poly.entity_id
_entity_poly.type
_entity_poly.pdbx_seq_one_letter_code
_entity_poly.pdbx_strand_id
1 'polypeptide(L)' 'IKKISNEIWRDGAIKKGAPRIGEAIRGALDKYATNFGAVYSGIVSLVPTLPPRTTDYIANIDNRLKAVVRQWKKGAGKL' A
#
# COMPACT_ATOMS: atom_id res chain seq x y z
N ILE A 1 -28.53 -3.08 6.75
CA ILE A 1 -27.69 -3.52 5.61
C ILE A 1 -28.43 -4.67 4.93
N LYS A 2 -28.89 -4.51 3.67
CA LYS A 2 -29.50 -5.64 2.93
C LYS A 2 -28.40 -6.65 2.59
N LYS A 3 -28.58 -7.90 3.03
CA LYS A 3 -27.64 -8.98 2.72
C LYS A 3 -27.84 -9.36 1.24
N ILE A 4 -26.85 -9.09 0.41
CA ILE A 4 -26.82 -9.57 -0.97
C ILE A 4 -26.18 -10.95 -1.00
N SER A 5 -26.60 -11.82 -1.93
CA SER A 5 -25.92 -13.10 -2.12
C SER A 5 -24.52 -12.88 -2.71
N ASN A 6 -23.65 -13.87 -2.53
CA ASN A 6 -22.30 -13.83 -3.09
C ASN A 6 -22.31 -13.77 -4.63
N GLU A 7 -23.32 -14.38 -5.27
CA GLU A 7 -23.52 -14.36 -6.72
C GLU A 7 -23.82 -12.93 -7.20
N ILE A 8 -24.73 -12.24 -6.50
CA ILE A 8 -25.09 -10.84 -6.82
C ILE A 8 -23.89 -9.92 -6.60
N TRP A 9 -23.11 -10.15 -5.53
CA TRP A 9 -21.89 -9.38 -5.28
C TRP A 9 -20.84 -9.59 -6.40
N ARG A 10 -20.57 -10.85 -6.78
CA ARG A 10 -19.62 -11.21 -7.85
C ARG A 10 -20.01 -10.59 -9.18
N ASP A 11 -21.29 -10.69 -9.54
CA ASP A 11 -21.82 -10.10 -10.77
C ASP A 11 -21.62 -8.58 -10.81
N GLY A 12 -21.88 -7.91 -9.69
CA GLY A 12 -21.61 -6.48 -9.53
C GLY A 12 -20.13 -6.12 -9.62
N ALA A 13 -19.25 -6.92 -9.00
CA ALA A 13 -17.81 -6.71 -9.05
C ALA A 13 -17.26 -6.80 -10.48
N ILE A 14 -17.73 -7.77 -11.27
CA ILE A 14 -17.33 -7.95 -12.67
C ILE A 14 -17.89 -6.81 -13.54
N LYS A 15 -19.20 -6.56 -13.48
CA LYS A 15 -19.85 -5.63 -14.41
C LYS A 15 -19.56 -4.17 -14.12
N LYS A 16 -19.35 -3.80 -12.85
CA LYS A 16 -19.18 -2.41 -12.43
C LYS A 16 -17.76 -2.12 -11.96
N GLY A 17 -17.18 -3.02 -11.17
CA GLY A 17 -15.87 -2.84 -10.57
C GLY A 17 -14.73 -3.00 -11.59
N ALA A 18 -14.72 -4.12 -12.30
CA ALA A 18 -13.64 -4.47 -13.22
C ALA A 18 -13.31 -3.38 -14.27
N PRO A 19 -14.28 -2.79 -15.01
CA PRO A 19 -13.96 -1.75 -15.98
C PRO A 19 -13.43 -0.46 -15.32
N ARG A 20 -13.98 -0.08 -14.15
CA ARG A 20 -13.63 1.16 -13.47
C ARG A 20 -12.25 1.12 -12.83
N ILE A 21 -11.83 -0.02 -12.28
CA ILE A 21 -10.55 -0.13 -11.57
C ILE A 21 -9.37 0.14 -12.52
N GLY A 22 -9.40 -0.45 -13.72
CA GLY A 22 -8.31 -0.29 -14.68
C GLY A 22 -8.14 1.16 -15.15
N GLU A 23 -9.23 1.87 -15.40
CA GLU A 23 -9.20 3.30 -15.75
C GLU A 23 -8.74 4.18 -14.59
N ALA A 24 -9.27 3.92 -13.38
CA ALA A 24 -8.91 4.67 -12.18
C ALA A 24 -7.42 4.53 -11.84
N ILE A 25 -6.85 3.32 -11.98
CA ILE A 25 -5.41 3.10 -11.76
C ILE A 25 -4.60 3.88 -12.80
N ARG A 26 -4.92 3.73 -14.09
CA ARG A 26 -4.20 4.41 -15.17
C ARG A 26 -4.23 5.93 -14.99
N GLY A 27 -5.40 6.50 -14.70
CA GLY A 27 -5.54 7.94 -14.46
C GLY A 27 -4.86 8.45 -13.18
N ALA A 28 -4.51 7.56 -12.23
CA ALA A 28 -3.83 7.93 -11.00
C ALA A 28 -2.30 7.81 -11.09
N LEU A 29 -1.75 7.25 -12.18
CA LEU A 29 -0.31 6.96 -12.30
C LEU A 29 0.55 8.23 -12.18
N ASP A 30 0.17 9.32 -12.85
CA ASP A 30 0.93 10.58 -12.78
C ASP A 30 0.92 11.18 -11.38
N LYS A 31 -0.24 11.14 -10.71
CA LYS A 31 -0.38 11.58 -9.32
C LYS A 31 0.46 10.70 -8.39
N TYR A 32 0.49 9.40 -8.61
CA TYR A 32 1.33 8.48 -7.88
C TYR A 32 2.81 8.79 -8.09
N ALA A 33 3.27 8.89 -9.34
CA ALA A 33 4.66 9.18 -9.67
C ALA A 33 5.14 10.50 -9.06
N THR A 34 4.31 11.55 -9.15
CA THR A 34 4.63 12.89 -8.65
C THR A 34 4.71 12.95 -7.12
N ASN A 35 3.76 12.31 -6.42
CA ASN A 35 3.58 12.54 -4.98
C ASN A 35 4.10 11.39 -4.09
N PHE A 36 4.15 10.17 -4.61
CA PHE A 36 4.39 8.97 -3.82
C PHE A 36 5.51 8.09 -4.35
N GLY A 37 5.75 8.06 -5.67
CA GLY A 37 6.65 7.12 -6.32
C GLY A 37 8.05 7.12 -5.71
N ALA A 38 8.68 8.30 -5.61
CA ALA A 38 10.03 8.43 -5.05
C ALA A 38 10.11 7.98 -3.58
N VAL A 39 9.11 8.34 -2.77
CA VAL A 39 9.05 7.96 -1.35
C VAL A 39 8.91 6.44 -1.21
N TYR A 40 8.00 5.85 -1.98
CA TYR A 40 7.72 4.43 -1.96
C TYR A 40 8.93 3.60 -2.44
N SER A 41 9.62 4.03 -3.49
CA SER A 41 10.84 3.35 -3.97
C SER A 41 11.91 3.24 -2.88
N GLY A 42 12.10 4.28 -2.06
CA GLY A 42 13.05 4.23 -0.94
C GLY A 42 12.68 3.21 0.13
N ILE A 43 11.39 2.96 0.35
CA ILE A 43 10.91 1.94 1.29
C ILE A 43 11.08 0.55 0.71
N VAL A 44 10.75 0.37 -0.58
CA VAL A 44 10.95 -0.91 -1.27
C VAL A 44 12.40 -1.34 -1.22
N SER A 45 13.35 -0.42 -1.38
CA SER A 45 14.78 -0.71 -1.24
C SER A 45 15.22 -1.02 0.20
N LEU A 46 14.55 -0.45 1.21
CA LEU A 46 14.85 -0.68 2.62
C LEU A 46 14.36 -2.05 3.12
N VAL A 47 13.17 -2.48 2.69
CA VAL A 47 12.51 -3.69 3.23
C VAL A 47 13.39 -4.96 3.21
N PRO A 48 14.16 -5.24 2.15
CA PRO A 48 15.07 -6.39 2.10
C PRO A 48 16.20 -6.36 3.14
N THR A 49 16.57 -5.17 3.64
CA THR A 49 17.65 -5.02 4.62
C THR A 49 17.17 -5.10 6.06
N LEU A 50 15.86 -5.23 6.28
CA LEU A 50 15.28 -5.27 7.63
C LEU A 50 15.45 -6.67 8.26
N PRO A 51 15.75 -6.76 9.57
CA PRO A 51 15.85 -8.04 10.28
C PRO A 51 14.59 -8.89 10.13
N PRO A 52 14.68 -10.23 10.04
CA PRO A 52 13.51 -11.10 9.85
C PRO A 52 12.41 -10.86 10.89
N ARG A 53 11.16 -11.09 10.50
CA ARG A 53 10.01 -10.95 11.41
C ARG A 53 10.06 -12.04 12.48
N THR A 54 9.61 -11.69 13.68
CA THR A 54 9.47 -12.62 14.81
C THR A 54 8.00 -12.75 15.22
N THR A 55 7.69 -13.62 16.18
CA THR A 55 6.35 -13.73 16.77
C THR A 55 6.05 -12.62 17.78
N ASP A 56 7.08 -11.96 18.31
CA ASP A 56 6.94 -10.80 19.18
C ASP A 56 6.65 -9.53 18.35
N TYR A 57 5.44 -9.00 18.51
CA TYR A 57 5.01 -7.82 17.79
C TYR A 57 5.78 -6.55 18.22
N ILE A 58 6.22 -6.45 19.48
CA ILE A 58 7.00 -5.30 19.96
C ILE A 58 8.35 -5.29 19.27
N ALA A 59 9.04 -6.44 19.24
CA ALA A 59 10.30 -6.58 18.51
C ALA A 59 10.15 -6.23 17.02
N ASN A 60 9.03 -6.60 16.38
CA ASN A 60 8.75 -6.21 14.99
C ASN A 60 8.53 -4.70 14.83
N ILE A 61 7.83 -4.06 15.77
CA ILE A 61 7.62 -2.60 15.75
C ILE A 61 8.98 -1.91 15.84
N ASP A 62 9.79 -2.32 16.81
CA ASP A 62 11.06 -1.68 17.11
C ASP A 62 12.10 -1.89 16.01
N ASN A 63 12.27 -3.13 15.58
CA ASN A 63 13.34 -3.52 14.66
C ASN A 63 12.98 -3.36 13.18
N ARG A 64 11.70 -3.14 12.84
CA ARG A 64 11.25 -3.02 11.45
C ARG A 64 10.39 -1.79 11.21
N LEU A 65 9.26 -1.64 11.92
CA LEU A 65 8.28 -0.60 11.61
C LEU A 65 8.84 0.81 11.79
N LYS A 66 9.57 1.07 12.89
CA LYS A 66 10.18 2.39 13.14
C LYS A 66 11.10 2.83 12.00
N ALA A 67 11.90 1.92 11.45
CA ALA A 67 12.78 2.20 10.31
C ALA A 67 11.98 2.56 9.04
N VAL A 68 10.91 1.83 8.76
CA VAL A 68 10.01 2.13 7.62
C VAL A 68 9.34 3.49 7.78
N VAL A 69 8.83 3.81 8.98
CA VAL A 69 8.22 5.12 9.27
C VAL A 69 9.24 6.26 9.12
N ARG A 70 10.47 6.07 9.60
CA ARG A 70 11.56 7.02 9.40
C ARG A 70 11.83 7.24 7.91
N GLN A 71 11.90 6.18 7.11
CA GLN A 71 12.12 6.31 5.66
C GLN A 71 10.98 7.06 4.96
N TRP A 72 9.71 6.80 5.33
CA TRP A 72 8.54 7.56 4.86
C TRP A 72 8.68 9.06 5.14
N LYS A 73 8.97 9.40 6.41
CA LYS A 73 9.10 10.80 6.85
C LYS A 73 10.26 11.49 6.13
N LYS A 74 11.38 10.80 5.91
CA LYS A 74 12.55 11.31 5.17
C LYS A 74 12.19 11.59 3.71
N GLY A 75 11.59 10.62 3.01
CA GLY A 75 11.19 10.81 1.62
C GLY A 75 10.13 11.91 1.43
N ALA A 76 9.31 12.16 2.45
CA ALA A 76 8.34 13.25 2.45
C ALA A 76 8.92 14.62 2.86
N GLY A 77 10.23 14.72 3.15
CA GLY A 77 10.87 15.97 3.59
C GLY A 77 10.43 16.43 4.98
N LYS A 78 10.06 15.51 5.88
CA LYS A 78 9.51 15.78 7.23
C LYS A 78 10.41 15.25 8.35
N LEU A 79 11.71 15.14 8.07
CA LEU A 79 12.74 14.61 8.97
C LEU A 79 14.05 15.37 8.77
#